data_AF-A0A4R3HH05-F1
#
_entry.id   AF-A0A4R3HH05-F1
#
_cell.length_a   1.000
_cell.length_b   1.000
_cell.length_c   1.000
_cell.angle_alpha   90.00
_cell.angle_beta   90.00
_cell.angle_gamma   90.00
#
_symmetry.space_group_name_H-M   'P 1'
#
loop_
_entity.id
_entity.type
_entity.pdbx_description
1 polymer ?
#
loop_
_entity_poly.entity_id
_entity_poly.type
_entity_poly.pdbx_seq_one_letter_code
_entity_poly.pdbx_strand_id
1 'polypeptide(L)'
;MDVEQPYVIARSIQGSVGQGLVQIGERGRCRFCGNTDLKFFRKVAHTFPEALGNKWIVSLDECDLCNEAFSVYEDALAKAVGSVLTIGGTLGKGNKVRQTGRSRGNTVISHGRNENGKRRLTLQAVVADFKDAFTLDAATNLLHWKMPVPAAPFSPLLAYKALVKMGLSLVPTERLGEYSALLDWVRRPLAAAPEDSLRVGLSFGAVGNSPQLVVGTLLRRIANIPEAPETIFIYCAGSVCIQIDLAAALATAERPASAARLNFQWINELCGAPQRPATIIRYGAPIELDWSSATQIPTPIETLKITFNPTTLMGSIMPILRTGQPPRKEI
;
A
#
# COMPACT_ATOMS: atom_id res chain seq x y z
N MET A 1 34.38 -4.57 3.95
CA MET A 1 33.96 -3.36 3.21
C MET A 1 32.55 -3.08 3.68
N ASP A 2 32.41 -2.20 4.66
CA ASP A 2 31.11 -1.86 5.26
C ASP A 2 30.23 -1.25 4.18
N VAL A 3 29.26 -2.03 3.71
CA VAL A 3 28.23 -1.49 2.83
C VAL A 3 27.25 -0.76 3.76
N GLU A 4 27.52 0.52 4.00
CA GLU A 4 26.72 1.41 4.86
C GLU A 4 25.24 1.49 4.40
N GLN A 5 24.95 1.13 3.14
CA GLN A 5 23.60 1.03 2.58
C GLN A 5 23.43 -0.25 1.73
N PRO A 6 22.74 -1.30 2.24
CA PRO A 6 22.66 -2.59 1.54
C PRO A 6 21.82 -2.57 0.25
N TYR A 7 21.11 -1.47 -0.01
CA TYR A 7 20.25 -1.26 -1.18
C TYR A 7 20.52 0.09 -1.83
N VAL A 8 20.25 0.16 -3.13
CA VAL A 8 20.16 1.41 -3.90
C VAL A 8 18.77 1.58 -4.49
N ILE A 9 18.34 2.83 -4.70
CA ILE A 9 17.12 3.12 -5.46
C ILE A 9 17.41 2.80 -6.93
N ALA A 10 16.80 1.72 -7.44
CA ALA A 10 16.89 1.33 -8.84
C ALA A 10 15.95 2.16 -9.72
N ARG A 11 14.77 2.50 -9.19
CA ARG A 11 13.82 3.43 -9.83
C ARG A 11 12.88 4.01 -8.79
N SER A 12 12.52 5.28 -8.94
CA SER A 12 11.43 5.89 -8.17
C SER A 12 10.56 6.73 -9.09
N ILE A 13 9.25 6.67 -8.89
CA ILE A 13 8.27 7.50 -9.59
C ILE A 13 7.26 8.06 -8.60
N GLN A 14 6.90 9.33 -8.81
CA GLN A 14 6.02 10.07 -7.93
C GLN A 14 4.96 10.80 -8.75
N GLY A 15 3.74 10.85 -8.19
CA GLY A 15 2.65 11.68 -8.67
C GLY A 15 1.96 12.35 -7.49
N SER A 16 1.73 13.66 -7.57
CA SER A 16 1.18 14.44 -6.47
C SER A 16 0.42 15.67 -6.94
N VAL A 17 -0.38 16.25 -6.04
CA VAL A 17 -1.17 17.45 -6.33
C VAL A 17 -0.30 18.58 -6.92
N GLY A 18 -0.76 19.16 -8.03
CA GLY A 18 -0.03 20.19 -8.77
C GLY A 18 0.91 19.66 -9.85
N GLN A 19 1.12 18.34 -9.95
CA GLN A 19 1.87 17.72 -11.04
C GLN A 19 0.97 17.33 -12.22
N GLY A 20 1.56 17.34 -13.42
CA GLY A 20 0.94 16.81 -14.63
C GLY A 20 0.89 15.28 -14.67
N LEU A 21 0.34 14.74 -15.76
CA LEU A 21 0.32 13.31 -16.02
C LEU A 21 1.77 12.80 -16.22
N VAL A 22 2.11 11.68 -15.58
CA VAL A 22 3.37 10.98 -15.76
C VAL A 22 3.08 9.68 -16.52
N GLN A 23 3.66 9.56 -17.71
CA GLN A 23 3.52 8.38 -18.54
C GLN A 23 4.77 7.51 -18.42
N ILE A 24 4.59 6.20 -18.21
CA ILE A 24 5.70 5.24 -18.18
C ILE A 24 5.49 4.11 -19.19
N GLY A 25 6.59 3.53 -19.64
CA GLY A 25 6.57 2.47 -20.65
C GLY A 25 6.45 3.02 -22.07
N GLU A 26 6.44 2.12 -23.04
CA GLU A 26 6.38 2.44 -24.46
C GLU A 26 5.20 1.73 -25.13
N ARG A 27 4.45 2.47 -25.96
CA ARG A 27 3.33 1.87 -26.70
C ARG A 27 3.83 0.83 -27.69
N GLY A 28 2.97 -0.15 -28.00
CA GLY A 28 3.20 -1.09 -29.10
C GLY A 28 3.59 -2.49 -28.68
N ARG A 29 3.90 -2.71 -27.39
CA ARG A 29 4.04 -4.06 -26.83
C ARG A 29 3.63 -4.05 -25.37
N CYS A 30 2.73 -4.96 -25.00
CA CYS A 30 2.31 -5.08 -23.61
C CYS A 30 3.45 -5.68 -22.80
N ARG A 31 3.88 -5.01 -21.73
CA ARG A 31 4.94 -5.50 -20.85
C ARG A 31 4.58 -6.81 -20.15
N PHE A 32 3.29 -7.04 -19.91
CA PHE A 32 2.83 -8.21 -19.16
C PHE A 32 2.67 -9.43 -20.04
N CYS A 33 1.95 -9.30 -21.17
CA CYS A 33 1.61 -10.44 -22.02
C CYS A 33 2.31 -10.44 -23.38
N GLY A 34 3.08 -9.41 -23.71
CA GLY A 34 3.79 -9.30 -24.99
C GLY A 34 2.92 -8.94 -26.19
N ASN A 35 1.60 -8.76 -26.02
CA ASN A 35 0.70 -8.44 -27.12
C ASN A 35 1.08 -7.10 -27.80
N THR A 36 1.18 -7.09 -29.12
CA THR A 36 1.57 -5.94 -29.94
C THR A 36 0.43 -5.32 -30.73
N ASP A 37 -0.78 -5.90 -30.67
CA ASP A 37 -1.93 -5.40 -31.41
C ASP A 37 -2.46 -4.11 -30.79
N LEU A 38 -2.27 -2.99 -31.51
CA LEU A 38 -2.61 -1.63 -31.08
C LEU A 38 -4.09 -1.46 -30.70
N LYS A 39 -5.00 -2.33 -31.19
CA LYS A 39 -6.42 -2.26 -30.83
C LYS A 39 -6.68 -2.51 -29.35
N PHE A 40 -5.73 -3.12 -28.64
CA PHE A 40 -5.78 -3.35 -27.19
C PHE A 40 -5.04 -2.28 -26.39
N PHE A 41 -4.74 -1.10 -26.94
CA PHE A 41 -4.11 0.00 -26.20
C PHE A 41 -4.99 1.26 -26.24
N ARG A 42 -6.29 1.08 -25.99
CA ARG A 42 -7.29 2.15 -26.05
C ARG A 42 -7.63 2.71 -24.68
N LYS A 43 -7.59 1.88 -23.63
CA LYS A 43 -7.86 2.31 -22.26
C LYS A 43 -6.60 2.96 -21.67
N VAL A 44 -6.81 3.94 -20.79
CA VAL A 44 -5.73 4.48 -19.96
C VAL A 44 -5.53 3.50 -18.80
N ALA A 45 -4.43 2.74 -18.86
CA ALA A 45 -4.05 1.86 -17.78
C ALA A 45 -3.35 2.65 -16.68
N HIS A 46 -3.82 2.52 -15.45
CA HIS A 46 -3.17 3.17 -14.32
C HIS A 46 -2.07 2.27 -13.76
N THR A 47 -0.84 2.78 -13.66
CA THR A 47 0.28 2.02 -13.08
C THR A 47 -0.02 1.62 -11.64
N PHE A 48 -0.57 2.57 -10.87
CA PHE A 48 -1.08 2.35 -9.52
C PHE A 48 -2.60 2.53 -9.50
N PRO A 49 -3.36 1.78 -8.69
CA PRO A 49 -4.82 1.88 -8.72
C PRO A 49 -5.32 3.28 -8.37
N GLU A 50 -6.31 3.78 -9.12
CA GLU A 50 -6.99 5.05 -8.79
C GLU A 50 -7.63 5.00 -7.38
N ALA A 51 -8.10 3.81 -6.97
CA ALA A 51 -8.67 3.58 -5.64
C ALA A 51 -7.68 3.82 -4.49
N LEU A 52 -6.36 3.77 -4.76
CA LEU A 52 -5.30 4.09 -3.80
C LEU A 52 -4.85 5.56 -3.90
N GLY A 53 -5.52 6.40 -4.69
CA GLY A 53 -5.20 7.83 -4.79
C GLY A 53 -4.38 8.23 -6.01
N ASN A 54 -4.08 7.30 -6.91
CA ASN A 54 -3.34 7.66 -8.12
C ASN A 54 -4.19 8.48 -9.09
N LYS A 55 -3.68 9.66 -9.47
CA LYS A 55 -4.27 10.53 -10.50
C LYS A 55 -3.31 10.89 -11.62
N TRP A 56 -2.07 10.43 -11.54
CA TRP A 56 -0.97 10.97 -12.33
C TRP A 56 -0.24 9.92 -13.13
N ILE A 57 0.02 8.75 -12.55
CA ILE A 57 0.94 7.79 -13.13
C ILE A 57 0.18 6.77 -13.96
N VAL A 58 0.38 6.79 -15.27
CA VAL A 58 -0.28 5.89 -16.22
C VAL A 58 0.74 5.09 -17.02
N SER A 59 0.33 3.90 -17.41
CA SER A 59 1.13 2.97 -18.21
C SER A 59 0.79 3.13 -19.69
N LEU A 60 1.83 3.21 -20.53
CA LEU A 60 1.74 3.19 -21.99
C LEU A 60 1.90 1.77 -22.57
N ASP A 61 2.44 0.84 -21.79
CA ASP A 61 2.78 -0.53 -22.18
C ASP A 61 1.94 -1.59 -21.44
N GLU A 62 0.76 -1.23 -20.96
CA GLU A 62 -0.23 -2.17 -20.41
C GLU A 62 -1.45 -2.23 -21.33
N CYS A 63 -1.71 -3.40 -21.94
CA CYS A 63 -2.86 -3.56 -22.82
C CYS A 63 -4.18 -3.70 -22.06
N ASP A 64 -5.29 -3.38 -22.74
CA ASP A 64 -6.66 -3.42 -22.26
C ASP A 64 -7.02 -4.77 -21.60
N LEU A 65 -6.50 -5.89 -22.14
CA LEU A 65 -6.75 -7.24 -21.61
C LEU A 65 -6.06 -7.45 -20.26
N CYS A 66 -4.80 -7.04 -20.13
CA CYS A 66 -4.07 -7.14 -18.85
C CYS A 66 -4.65 -6.17 -17.82
N ASN A 67 -4.93 -4.93 -18.22
CA ASN A 67 -5.55 -3.92 -17.37
C ASN A 67 -6.91 -4.41 -16.82
N GLU A 68 -7.72 -5.07 -17.64
CA GLU A 68 -9.00 -5.64 -17.21
C GLU A 68 -8.80 -6.83 -16.27
N ALA A 69 -7.88 -7.75 -16.58
CA ALA A 69 -7.56 -8.88 -15.71
C ALA A 69 -7.04 -8.43 -14.33
N PHE A 70 -6.21 -7.40 -14.28
CA PHE A 70 -5.62 -6.89 -13.04
C PHE A 70 -6.59 -6.05 -12.20
N SER A 71 -7.70 -5.58 -12.76
CA SER A 71 -8.71 -4.81 -12.01
C SER A 71 -9.24 -5.54 -10.77
N VAL A 72 -9.33 -6.88 -10.83
CA VAL A 72 -9.73 -7.72 -9.68
C VAL A 72 -8.67 -7.72 -8.58
N TYR A 73 -7.40 -7.67 -8.95
CA TYR A 73 -6.28 -7.60 -8.00
C TYR A 73 -6.27 -6.24 -7.31
N GLU A 74 -6.43 -5.18 -8.10
CA GLU A 74 -6.46 -3.81 -7.61
C GLU A 74 -7.64 -3.57 -6.65
N ASP A 75 -8.80 -4.17 -6.93
CA ASP A 75 -9.94 -4.15 -6.00
C ASP A 75 -9.65 -4.91 -4.70
N ALA A 76 -9.00 -6.07 -4.77
CA ALA A 76 -8.57 -6.83 -3.60
C ALA A 76 -7.60 -6.02 -2.71
N LEU A 77 -6.63 -5.33 -3.31
CA LEU A 77 -5.71 -4.44 -2.61
C LEU A 77 -6.45 -3.25 -1.97
N ALA A 78 -7.35 -2.60 -2.71
CA ALA A 78 -8.15 -1.48 -2.18
C ALA A 78 -9.07 -1.90 -1.01
N LYS A 79 -9.53 -3.17 -0.98
CA LYS A 79 -10.25 -3.75 0.17
C LYS A 79 -9.31 -3.99 1.35
N ALA A 80 -8.10 -4.52 1.12
CA ALA A 80 -7.12 -4.82 2.16
C ALA A 80 -6.71 -3.57 2.98
N VAL A 81 -6.54 -2.42 2.33
CA VAL A 81 -6.10 -1.17 2.98
C VAL A 81 -7.19 -0.09 3.08
N GLY A 82 -8.44 -0.43 2.79
CA GLY A 82 -9.52 0.55 2.61
C GLY A 82 -9.84 1.42 3.84
N SER A 83 -9.76 0.85 5.04
CA SER A 83 -9.98 1.59 6.30
C SER A 83 -8.92 2.67 6.51
N VAL A 84 -7.67 2.34 6.23
CA VAL A 84 -6.50 3.23 6.37
C VAL A 84 -6.57 4.37 5.35
N LEU A 85 -6.88 4.07 4.08
CA LEU A 85 -7.09 5.09 3.06
C LEU A 85 -8.22 6.05 3.43
N THR A 86 -9.28 5.51 4.05
CA THR A 86 -10.39 6.32 4.52
C THR A 86 -9.94 7.23 5.66
N ILE A 87 -9.19 6.74 6.65
CA ILE A 87 -8.66 7.57 7.76
C ILE A 87 -7.70 8.64 7.23
N GLY A 88 -6.89 8.33 6.23
CA GLY A 88 -5.95 9.26 5.61
C GLY A 88 -6.60 10.35 4.77
N GLY A 89 -7.88 10.19 4.38
CA GLY A 89 -8.55 11.09 3.46
C GLY A 89 -8.07 10.95 2.01
N THR A 90 -7.60 9.77 1.61
CA THR A 90 -7.11 9.51 0.25
C THR A 90 -8.26 9.60 -0.76
N LEU A 91 -8.09 10.41 -1.82
CA LEU A 91 -9.13 10.61 -2.84
C LEU A 91 -9.08 9.49 -3.88
N GLY A 92 -10.11 8.65 -3.91
CA GLY A 92 -10.26 7.62 -4.93
C GLY A 92 -10.97 8.13 -6.17
N LYS A 93 -11.68 7.21 -6.84
CA LYS A 93 -12.45 7.48 -8.05
C LYS A 93 -13.44 8.65 -7.89
N GLY A 94 -13.49 9.52 -8.89
CA GLY A 94 -14.36 10.70 -8.89
C GLY A 94 -13.98 11.78 -7.85
N ASN A 95 -12.73 11.77 -7.37
CA ASN A 95 -12.20 12.71 -6.37
C ASN A 95 -12.99 12.72 -5.06
N LYS A 96 -13.45 11.54 -4.65
CA LYS A 96 -14.15 11.32 -3.38
C LYS A 96 -13.32 10.41 -2.48
N VAL A 97 -13.35 10.69 -1.18
CA VAL A 97 -12.79 9.77 -0.18
C VAL A 97 -13.76 8.59 -0.03
N ARG A 98 -13.22 7.38 0.07
CA ARG A 98 -14.00 6.18 0.46
C ARG A 98 -14.67 6.42 1.82
N GLN A 99 -15.80 5.78 2.05
CA GLN A 99 -16.35 5.65 3.41
C GLN A 99 -16.17 4.20 3.84
N THR A 100 -15.73 4.01 5.09
CA THR A 100 -15.58 2.67 5.67
C THR A 100 -16.70 2.44 6.66
N GLY A 101 -17.33 1.27 6.56
CA GLY A 101 -18.51 0.92 7.34
C GLY A 101 -19.82 1.36 6.66
N ARG A 102 -20.93 0.89 7.22
CA ARG A 102 -22.29 1.31 6.81
C ARG A 102 -22.74 2.44 7.73
N SER A 103 -23.53 3.40 7.26
CA SER A 103 -23.97 4.56 8.06
C SER A 103 -24.69 4.20 9.37
N ARG A 104 -25.23 2.98 9.49
CA ARG A 104 -25.83 2.41 10.73
C ARG A 104 -25.06 1.19 11.28
N GLY A 105 -23.81 1.01 10.87
CA GLY A 105 -22.97 -0.08 11.33
C GLY A 105 -22.27 0.24 12.65
N ASN A 106 -21.73 -0.79 13.30
CA ASN A 106 -21.00 -0.65 14.56
C ASN A 106 -19.70 0.14 14.43
N THR A 107 -19.23 0.40 13.20
CA THR A 107 -18.08 1.26 12.94
C THR A 107 -18.32 2.04 11.66
N VAL A 108 -18.04 3.35 11.71
CA VAL A 108 -18.09 4.26 10.56
C VAL A 108 -16.86 5.17 10.58
N ILE A 109 -16.21 5.27 9.42
CA ILE A 109 -15.13 6.23 9.15
C ILE A 109 -15.56 6.98 7.88
N SER A 110 -15.69 8.30 7.99
CA SER A 110 -16.11 9.12 6.85
C SER A 110 -15.45 10.49 6.85
N HIS A 111 -15.29 11.02 5.65
CA HIS A 111 -14.90 12.40 5.43
C HIS A 111 -16.10 13.21 4.95
N GLY A 112 -16.22 14.43 5.47
CA GLY A 112 -17.23 15.39 5.06
C GLY A 112 -16.73 16.81 5.20
N ARG A 113 -17.67 17.75 5.14
CA ARG A 113 -17.44 19.15 5.50
C ARG A 113 -18.35 19.51 6.67
N ASN A 114 -17.88 20.38 7.55
CA ASN A 114 -18.74 20.99 8.57
C ASN A 114 -19.54 22.16 7.97
N GLU A 115 -20.39 22.80 8.79
CA GLU A 115 -21.24 23.93 8.41
C GLU A 115 -20.43 25.10 7.80
N ASN A 116 -19.18 25.27 8.25
CA ASN A 116 -18.26 26.30 7.76
C ASN A 116 -17.44 25.84 6.53
N GLY A 117 -17.79 24.72 5.90
CA GLY A 117 -17.11 24.17 4.73
C GLY A 117 -15.73 23.55 5.00
N LYS A 118 -15.24 23.52 6.24
CA LYS A 118 -13.95 22.90 6.60
C LYS A 118 -14.05 21.37 6.57
N ARG A 119 -12.97 20.70 6.18
CA ARG A 119 -12.90 19.23 6.18
C ARG A 119 -13.14 18.68 7.60
N ARG A 120 -13.91 17.60 7.69
CA ARG A 120 -14.21 16.87 8.92
C ARG A 120 -13.96 15.38 8.71
N LEU A 121 -13.13 14.78 9.56
CA LEU A 121 -13.05 13.34 9.73
C LEU A 121 -14.00 12.94 10.86
N THR A 122 -14.89 11.99 10.58
CA THR A 122 -15.80 11.41 11.57
C THR A 122 -15.39 9.96 11.80
N LEU A 123 -15.09 9.65 13.07
CA LEU A 123 -14.83 8.31 13.58
C LEU A 123 -15.97 7.95 14.53
N GLN A 124 -16.66 6.85 14.27
CA GLN A 124 -17.75 6.36 15.11
C GLN A 124 -17.56 4.87 15.34
N ALA A 125 -17.67 4.45 16.59
CA ALA A 125 -17.68 3.04 16.98
C ALA A 125 -18.75 2.80 18.04
N VAL A 126 -19.48 1.69 17.93
CA VAL A 126 -20.37 1.17 18.97
C VAL A 126 -19.53 0.22 19.82
N VAL A 127 -19.38 0.55 21.09
CA VAL A 127 -18.57 -0.20 22.06
C VAL A 127 -19.35 -0.41 23.35
N ALA A 128 -18.99 -1.44 24.12
CA ALA A 128 -19.63 -1.74 25.39
C ALA A 128 -19.36 -0.66 26.45
N ASP A 129 -18.08 -0.27 26.60
CA ASP A 129 -17.66 0.85 27.45
C ASP A 129 -16.86 1.86 26.62
N PHE A 130 -17.16 3.15 26.81
CA PHE A 130 -16.41 4.25 26.18
C PHE A 130 -14.92 4.20 26.54
N LYS A 131 -14.57 3.79 27.76
CA LYS A 131 -13.18 3.69 28.24
C LYS A 131 -12.38 2.63 27.49
N ASP A 132 -13.03 1.63 26.90
CA ASP A 132 -12.36 0.61 26.08
C ASP A 132 -11.92 1.18 24.73
N ALA A 133 -12.68 2.15 24.21
CA ALA A 133 -12.47 2.78 22.92
C ALA A 133 -11.65 4.07 23.00
N PHE A 134 -11.78 4.82 24.09
CA PHE A 134 -11.24 6.16 24.22
C PHE A 134 -10.54 6.35 25.56
N THR A 135 -9.29 6.80 25.52
CA THR A 135 -8.55 7.20 26.72
C THR A 135 -7.80 8.50 26.48
N LEU A 136 -7.72 9.34 27.51
CA LEU A 136 -6.82 10.49 27.58
C LEU A 136 -5.72 10.16 28.59
N ASP A 137 -4.48 10.10 28.12
CA ASP A 137 -3.33 9.94 29.00
C ASP A 137 -2.99 11.30 29.63
N ALA A 138 -3.19 11.42 30.94
CA ALA A 138 -2.96 12.67 31.68
C ALA A 138 -1.47 13.06 31.77
N ALA A 139 -0.54 12.10 31.67
CA ALA A 139 0.90 12.37 31.76
C ALA A 139 1.45 12.90 30.44
N THR A 140 0.97 12.36 29.31
CA THR A 140 1.43 12.74 27.97
C THR A 140 0.50 13.70 27.24
N ASN A 141 -0.69 13.93 27.77
CA ASN A 141 -1.80 14.64 27.13
C ASN A 141 -2.21 14.04 25.77
N LEU A 142 -1.97 12.74 25.56
CA LEU A 142 -2.31 12.06 24.31
C LEU A 142 -3.70 11.44 24.37
N LEU A 143 -4.45 11.64 23.30
CA LEU A 143 -5.75 11.03 23.09
C LEU A 143 -5.57 9.73 22.32
N HIS A 144 -6.05 8.62 22.87
CA HIS A 144 -6.05 7.33 22.21
C HIS A 144 -7.48 6.93 21.85
N TRP A 145 -7.67 6.55 20.60
CA TRP A 145 -8.92 6.02 20.09
C TRP A 145 -8.68 4.64 19.48
N LYS A 146 -9.33 3.59 19.99
CA LYS A 146 -9.38 2.25 19.38
C LYS A 146 -10.58 2.15 18.45
N MET A 147 -10.31 2.03 17.15
CA MET A 147 -11.32 1.86 16.12
C MET A 147 -11.38 0.39 15.70
N PRO A 148 -12.45 -0.36 16.04
CA PRO A 148 -12.61 -1.71 15.53
C PRO A 148 -12.66 -1.71 14.00
N VAL A 149 -11.99 -2.65 13.37
CA VAL A 149 -12.07 -2.88 11.93
C VAL A 149 -13.03 -4.05 11.72
N PRO A 150 -14.04 -3.94 10.84
CA PRO A 150 -14.90 -5.08 10.50
C PRO A 150 -14.10 -6.23 9.90
N ALA A 151 -14.46 -7.47 10.23
CA ALA A 151 -13.85 -8.69 9.67
C ALA A 151 -14.30 -8.94 8.21
N ALA A 152 -14.15 -7.93 7.35
CA ALA A 152 -14.54 -8.02 5.96
C ALA A 152 -13.63 -9.01 5.21
N PRO A 153 -14.19 -9.91 4.38
CA PRO A 153 -13.39 -10.82 3.59
C PRO A 153 -12.64 -10.05 2.49
N PHE A 154 -11.38 -10.41 2.28
CA PHE A 154 -10.57 -9.97 1.15
C PHE A 154 -9.73 -11.14 0.62
N SER A 155 -9.18 -11.01 -0.58
CA SER A 155 -8.27 -12.01 -1.16
C SER A 155 -6.82 -11.56 -1.01
N PRO A 156 -6.02 -12.17 -0.11
CA PRO A 156 -4.63 -11.74 0.14
C PRO A 156 -3.73 -11.96 -1.06
N LEU A 157 -3.78 -13.14 -1.68
CA LEU A 157 -2.99 -13.46 -2.86
C LEU A 157 -3.22 -12.45 -4.00
N LEU A 158 -4.47 -12.08 -4.26
CA LEU A 158 -4.80 -11.11 -5.31
C LEU A 158 -4.34 -9.69 -4.93
N ALA A 159 -4.44 -9.30 -3.66
CA ALA A 159 -3.91 -8.03 -3.18
C ALA A 159 -2.38 -7.97 -3.33
N TYR A 160 -1.67 -9.06 -3.06
CA TYR A 160 -0.21 -9.15 -3.28
C TYR A 160 0.13 -9.08 -4.78
N LYS A 161 -0.62 -9.78 -5.63
CA LYS A 161 -0.45 -9.70 -7.10
C LYS A 161 -0.63 -8.28 -7.63
N ALA A 162 -1.50 -7.47 -7.04
CA ALA A 162 -1.61 -6.05 -7.39
C ALA A 162 -0.31 -5.29 -7.09
N LEU A 163 0.30 -5.51 -5.92
CA LEU A 163 1.58 -4.90 -5.55
C LEU A 163 2.71 -5.37 -6.48
N VAL A 164 2.73 -6.65 -6.85
CA VAL A 164 3.68 -7.20 -7.83
C VAL A 164 3.48 -6.56 -9.21
N LYS A 165 2.24 -6.39 -9.67
CA LYS A 165 1.91 -5.68 -10.93
C LYS A 165 2.43 -4.25 -10.91
N MET A 166 2.24 -3.55 -9.79
CA MET A 166 2.74 -2.19 -9.62
C MET A 166 4.28 -2.18 -9.68
N GLY A 167 4.97 -3.05 -8.95
CA GLY A 167 6.44 -3.16 -8.99
C GLY A 167 6.98 -3.51 -10.37
N LEU A 168 6.40 -4.50 -11.07
CA LEU A 168 6.76 -4.88 -12.44
C LEU A 168 6.57 -3.74 -13.44
N SER A 169 5.61 -2.84 -13.19
CA SER A 169 5.42 -1.65 -14.03
C SER A 169 6.58 -0.65 -13.92
N LEU A 170 7.37 -0.72 -12.84
CA LEU A 170 8.54 0.13 -12.65
C LEU A 170 9.81 -0.53 -13.19
N VAL A 171 9.84 -1.85 -13.37
CA VAL A 171 11.02 -2.55 -13.92
C VAL A 171 11.31 -2.02 -15.33
N PRO A 172 12.54 -1.55 -15.62
CA PRO A 172 12.95 -1.15 -16.97
C PRO A 172 12.78 -2.28 -17.99
N THR A 173 12.40 -1.95 -19.21
CA THR A 173 12.09 -2.93 -20.28
C THR A 173 13.26 -3.88 -20.53
N GLU A 174 14.49 -3.37 -20.45
CA GLU A 174 15.73 -4.12 -20.73
C GLU A 174 15.98 -5.22 -19.69
N ARG A 175 15.47 -5.03 -18.47
CA ARG A 175 15.63 -5.98 -17.35
C ARG A 175 14.39 -6.85 -17.14
N LEU A 176 13.32 -6.62 -17.89
CA LEU A 176 12.06 -7.31 -17.71
C LEU A 176 12.18 -8.83 -17.93
N GLY A 177 13.16 -9.26 -18.75
CA GLY A 177 13.50 -10.67 -18.95
C GLY A 177 13.93 -11.40 -17.67
N GLU A 178 14.56 -10.70 -16.72
CA GLU A 178 14.93 -11.24 -15.40
C GLU A 178 13.70 -11.64 -14.56
N TYR A 179 12.52 -11.12 -14.90
CA TYR A 179 11.26 -11.31 -14.19
C TYR A 179 10.24 -12.16 -14.96
N SER A 180 10.67 -12.89 -15.99
CA SER A 180 9.78 -13.70 -16.85
C SER A 180 8.87 -14.64 -16.06
N ALA A 181 9.41 -15.38 -15.09
CA ALA A 181 8.64 -16.26 -14.22
C ALA A 181 7.61 -15.49 -13.35
N LEU A 182 7.95 -14.29 -12.91
CA LEU A 182 7.05 -13.44 -12.11
C LEU A 182 5.93 -12.83 -12.96
N LEU A 183 6.24 -12.46 -14.21
CA LEU A 183 5.27 -12.03 -15.22
C LEU A 183 4.26 -13.14 -15.54
N ASP A 184 4.74 -14.37 -15.66
CA ASP A 184 3.86 -15.52 -15.84
C ASP A 184 2.98 -15.77 -14.62
N TRP A 185 3.55 -15.67 -13.43
CA TRP A 185 2.82 -15.87 -12.17
C TRP A 185 1.76 -14.80 -11.95
N VAL A 186 2.07 -13.51 -12.15
CA VAL A 186 1.10 -12.41 -11.92
C VAL A 186 -0.08 -12.50 -12.88
N ARG A 187 0.13 -12.98 -14.11
CA ARG A 187 -0.95 -13.17 -15.10
C ARG A 187 -1.89 -14.33 -14.80
N ARG A 188 -1.55 -15.21 -13.85
CA ARG A 188 -2.40 -16.35 -13.43
C ARG A 188 -3.04 -16.03 -12.08
N PRO A 189 -4.35 -15.70 -12.03
CA PRO A 189 -5.01 -15.23 -10.80
C PRO A 189 -4.90 -16.20 -9.61
N LEU A 190 -5.03 -17.50 -9.87
CA LEU A 190 -5.03 -18.55 -8.85
C LEU A 190 -3.70 -19.30 -8.75
N ALA A 191 -2.64 -18.81 -9.40
CA ALA A 191 -1.32 -19.40 -9.20
C ALA A 191 -0.87 -19.14 -7.76
N ALA A 192 -0.75 -20.23 -7.00
CA ALA A 192 -0.30 -20.23 -5.62
C ALA A 192 1.13 -19.70 -5.50
N ALA A 193 1.47 -19.29 -4.29
CA ALA A 193 2.84 -19.05 -3.85
C ALA A 193 3.16 -20.05 -2.73
N PRO A 194 4.44 -20.26 -2.39
CA PRO A 194 4.80 -21.02 -1.20
C PRO A 194 4.10 -20.44 0.04
N GLU A 195 3.74 -21.30 0.99
CA GLU A 195 3.16 -20.84 2.25
C GLU A 195 4.11 -19.88 2.97
N ASP A 196 3.54 -18.89 3.67
CA ASP A 196 4.27 -17.96 4.53
C ASP A 196 5.35 -17.12 3.81
N SER A 197 5.29 -17.05 2.48
CA SER A 197 6.29 -16.38 1.62
C SER A 197 5.92 -14.93 1.28
N LEU A 198 4.64 -14.63 1.09
CA LEU A 198 4.15 -13.34 0.60
C LEU A 198 4.00 -12.32 1.74
N ARG A 199 5.13 -11.92 2.32
CA ARG A 199 5.20 -10.94 3.41
C ARG A 199 4.96 -9.52 2.92
N VAL A 200 4.14 -8.79 3.66
CA VAL A 200 3.82 -7.39 3.39
C VAL A 200 4.16 -6.54 4.62
N GLY A 201 5.12 -5.64 4.46
CA GLY A 201 5.38 -4.58 5.43
C GLY A 201 4.38 -3.45 5.24
N LEU A 202 3.56 -3.16 6.24
CA LEU A 202 2.53 -2.12 6.20
C LEU A 202 2.77 -1.07 7.30
N SER A 203 2.98 0.18 6.90
CA SER A 203 3.17 1.30 7.82
C SER A 203 2.25 2.48 7.49
N PHE A 204 2.06 3.34 8.49
CA PHE A 204 1.09 4.43 8.43
C PHE A 204 1.74 5.77 8.72
N GLY A 205 1.31 6.79 7.98
CA GLY A 205 1.67 8.19 8.15
C GLY A 205 0.54 8.98 8.81
N ALA A 206 0.30 10.19 8.31
CA ALA A 206 -0.62 11.16 8.91
C ALA A 206 -2.10 10.72 8.92
N VAL A 207 -2.84 11.16 9.95
CA VAL A 207 -4.29 10.97 10.11
C VAL A 207 -5.06 12.16 9.53
N GLY A 208 -6.14 11.91 8.80
CA GLY A 208 -7.18 12.89 8.45
C GLY A 208 -6.86 13.92 7.36
N ASN A 209 -5.59 14.18 7.06
CA ASN A 209 -5.17 15.17 6.06
C ASN A 209 -3.92 14.72 5.29
N SER A 210 -3.91 13.48 4.82
CA SER A 210 -2.77 13.03 4.05
C SER A 210 -2.65 13.82 2.73
N PRO A 211 -1.46 14.33 2.38
CA PRO A 211 -1.20 14.90 1.07
C PRO A 211 -1.59 13.90 -0.03
N GLN A 212 -2.18 14.41 -1.11
CA GLN A 212 -2.52 13.56 -2.26
C GLN A 212 -1.23 13.27 -3.01
N LEU A 213 -0.72 12.07 -2.80
CA LEU A 213 0.57 11.58 -3.24
C LEU A 213 0.47 10.09 -3.52
N VAL A 214 1.07 9.66 -4.62
CA VAL A 214 1.47 8.28 -4.85
C VAL A 214 2.95 8.22 -5.20
N VAL A 215 3.67 7.29 -4.59
CA VAL A 215 5.09 7.01 -4.89
C VAL A 215 5.25 5.51 -5.05
N GLY A 216 5.96 5.07 -6.09
CA GLY A 216 6.47 3.72 -6.17
C GLY A 216 7.97 3.74 -6.32
N THR A 217 8.66 2.90 -5.55
CA THR A 217 10.12 2.83 -5.54
C THR A 217 10.55 1.37 -5.60
N LEU A 218 11.49 1.06 -6.50
CA LEU A 218 12.21 -0.19 -6.54
C LEU A 218 13.57 0.02 -5.88
N LEU A 219 13.84 -0.74 -4.83
CA LEU A 219 15.16 -0.87 -4.25
C LEU A 219 15.82 -2.14 -4.78
N ARG A 220 17.11 -2.08 -5.11
CA ARG A 220 17.91 -3.23 -5.50
C ARG A 220 19.01 -3.47 -4.47
N ARG A 221 19.12 -4.71 -4.00
CA ARG A 221 20.19 -5.13 -3.10
C ARG A 221 21.54 -5.05 -3.81
N ILE A 222 22.52 -4.41 -3.18
CA ILE A 222 23.92 -4.34 -3.64
C ILE A 222 24.88 -5.05 -2.69
N ALA A 223 24.47 -5.24 -1.43
CA ALA A 223 25.24 -6.00 -0.46
C ALA A 223 25.07 -7.50 -0.66
N ASN A 224 26.13 -8.26 -0.37
CA ASN A 224 26.08 -9.72 -0.35
C ASN A 224 25.43 -10.22 0.96
N ILE A 225 24.10 -10.09 1.04
CA ILE A 225 23.30 -10.51 2.21
C ILE A 225 22.21 -11.47 1.70
N PRO A 226 22.54 -12.74 1.38
CA PRO A 226 21.66 -13.67 0.66
C PRO A 226 20.23 -13.77 1.21
N GLU A 227 20.09 -13.66 2.53
CA GLU A 227 18.83 -13.75 3.29
C GLU A 227 17.81 -12.64 2.94
N ALA A 228 18.29 -11.50 2.44
CA ALA A 228 17.48 -10.31 2.18
C ALA A 228 16.84 -10.34 0.78
N PRO A 229 15.76 -9.60 0.52
CA PRO A 229 15.19 -9.55 -0.82
C PRO A 229 16.17 -9.00 -1.86
N GLU A 230 16.17 -9.54 -3.07
CA GLU A 230 16.97 -8.96 -4.15
C GLU A 230 16.40 -7.61 -4.61
N THR A 231 15.07 -7.55 -4.72
CA THR A 231 14.33 -6.36 -5.14
C THR A 231 13.16 -6.13 -4.21
N ILE A 232 13.12 -4.94 -3.61
CA ILE A 232 12.02 -4.51 -2.75
C ILE A 232 11.20 -3.48 -3.51
N PHE A 233 9.89 -3.69 -3.55
CA PHE A 233 8.97 -2.66 -4.02
C PHE A 233 8.34 -1.96 -2.82
N ILE A 234 8.46 -0.64 -2.80
CA ILE A 234 7.86 0.24 -1.81
C ILE A 234 6.82 1.10 -2.52
N TYR A 235 5.59 1.07 -2.02
CA TYR A 235 4.50 1.89 -2.50
C TYR A 235 3.95 2.77 -1.39
N CYS A 236 3.81 4.06 -1.67
CA CYS A 236 3.18 5.00 -0.77
C CYS A 236 1.95 5.61 -1.43
N ALA A 237 0.86 5.71 -0.68
CA ALA A 237 -0.40 6.35 -1.08
C ALA A 237 -0.92 7.21 0.06
N GLY A 238 -0.58 8.49 0.06
CA GLY A 238 -0.89 9.38 1.18
C GLY A 238 -0.37 8.81 2.51
N SER A 239 -1.28 8.31 3.35
CA SER A 239 -1.00 7.87 4.72
C SER A 239 -0.64 6.39 4.84
N VAL A 240 -0.55 5.63 3.75
CA VAL A 240 -0.12 4.23 3.78
C VAL A 240 1.20 4.07 3.03
N CYS A 241 2.11 3.27 3.59
CA CYS A 241 3.30 2.76 2.95
C CYS A 241 3.29 1.23 3.01
N ILE A 242 3.53 0.59 1.87
CA ILE A 242 3.47 -0.84 1.66
C ILE A 242 4.80 -1.30 1.10
N GLN A 243 5.36 -2.38 1.61
CA GLN A 243 6.66 -2.93 1.22
C GLN A 243 6.51 -4.42 0.94
N ILE A 244 7.08 -4.89 -0.16
CA ILE A 244 7.11 -6.31 -0.52
C ILE A 244 8.46 -6.72 -1.09
N ASP A 245 8.83 -7.99 -0.90
CA ASP A 245 9.81 -8.66 -1.77
C ASP A 245 9.11 -8.95 -3.11
N LEU A 246 9.59 -8.29 -4.17
CA LEU A 246 8.94 -8.37 -5.47
C LEU A 246 8.92 -9.81 -6.01
N ALA A 247 9.92 -10.63 -5.68
CA ALA A 247 10.09 -11.98 -6.20
C ALA A 247 9.67 -13.09 -5.21
N ALA A 248 9.07 -12.75 -4.06
CA ALA A 248 8.74 -13.74 -3.01
C ALA A 248 7.90 -14.93 -3.50
N ALA A 249 7.01 -14.69 -4.47
CA ALA A 249 6.18 -15.74 -5.07
C ALA A 249 6.96 -16.84 -5.80
N LEU A 250 8.22 -16.56 -6.15
CA LEU A 250 9.13 -17.48 -6.84
C LEU A 250 10.11 -18.16 -5.88
N ALA A 251 9.83 -18.14 -4.59
CA ALA A 251 10.70 -18.74 -3.61
C ALA A 251 10.87 -20.26 -3.85
N THR A 252 12.12 -20.72 -3.79
CA THR A 252 12.54 -22.13 -3.92
C THR A 252 13.56 -22.48 -2.82
N ALA A 253 14.01 -23.73 -2.76
CA ALA A 253 15.12 -24.10 -1.86
C ALA A 253 16.43 -23.33 -2.17
N GLU A 254 16.66 -23.02 -3.45
CA GLU A 254 17.84 -22.27 -3.92
C GLU A 254 17.66 -20.74 -3.82
N ARG A 255 16.40 -20.28 -3.77
CA ARG A 255 16.02 -18.88 -3.60
C ARG A 255 14.91 -18.79 -2.54
N PRO A 256 15.20 -18.94 -1.25
CA PRO A 256 14.17 -18.96 -0.23
C PRO A 256 13.42 -17.62 -0.19
N ALA A 257 12.16 -17.65 0.23
CA ALA A 257 11.45 -16.43 0.57
C ALA A 257 12.25 -15.71 1.65
N SER A 258 12.39 -14.39 1.55
CA SER A 258 13.28 -13.68 2.45
C SER A 258 12.90 -13.93 3.92
N ALA A 259 13.87 -14.42 4.69
CA ALA A 259 13.75 -14.54 6.13
C ALA A 259 13.89 -13.16 6.83
N ALA A 260 14.36 -12.14 6.10
CA ALA A 260 14.50 -10.79 6.61
C ALA A 260 13.14 -10.10 6.73
N ARG A 261 12.94 -9.36 7.82
CA ARG A 261 11.73 -8.56 8.01
C ARG A 261 11.76 -7.34 7.09
N LEU A 262 10.64 -7.04 6.45
CA LEU A 262 10.46 -5.81 5.66
C LEU A 262 10.20 -4.62 6.60
N ASN A 263 11.26 -4.08 7.20
CA ASN A 263 11.17 -3.09 8.28
C ASN A 263 11.73 -1.70 7.92
N PHE A 264 11.81 -1.35 6.63
CA PHE A 264 12.34 -0.06 6.21
C PHE A 264 11.42 1.06 6.73
N GLN A 265 11.94 1.95 7.55
CA GLN A 265 11.24 3.19 7.84
C GLN A 265 11.36 4.10 6.63
N TRP A 266 10.23 4.57 6.12
CA TRP A 266 10.17 5.34 4.88
C TRP A 266 9.72 6.76 5.15
N ILE A 267 10.30 7.71 4.42
CA ILE A 267 9.94 9.12 4.48
C ILE A 267 9.76 9.60 3.04
N ASN A 268 8.60 10.19 2.75
CA ASN A 268 8.41 10.95 1.52
C ASN A 268 8.51 12.43 1.82
N GLU A 269 9.40 13.12 1.13
CA GLU A 269 9.49 14.57 1.16
C GLU A 269 8.94 15.14 -0.15
N LEU A 270 7.90 15.95 -0.04
CA LEU A 270 7.30 16.66 -1.15
C LEU A 270 7.88 18.07 -1.18
N CYS A 271 8.79 18.31 -2.11
CA CYS A 271 9.37 19.64 -2.33
C CYS A 271 8.24 20.67 -2.50
N GLY A 272 8.28 21.70 -1.66
CA GLY A 272 7.35 22.81 -1.75
C GLY A 272 7.68 23.76 -2.91
N ALA A 273 6.80 24.71 -3.16
CA ALA A 273 7.10 25.89 -3.99
C ALA A 273 7.98 26.88 -3.18
N PRO A 274 8.62 27.89 -3.79
CA PRO A 274 9.48 28.86 -3.07
C PRO A 274 8.84 29.53 -1.84
N GLN A 275 7.50 29.56 -1.76
CA GLN A 275 6.73 30.12 -0.65
C GLN A 275 5.96 29.06 0.20
N ARG A 276 6.19 27.76 0.00
CA ARG A 276 5.56 26.69 0.77
C ARG A 276 6.63 25.75 1.31
N PRO A 277 6.66 25.45 2.62
CA PRO A 277 7.59 24.49 3.17
C PRO A 277 7.36 23.10 2.58
N ALA A 278 8.43 22.29 2.54
CA ALA A 278 8.34 20.90 2.12
C ALA A 278 7.33 20.14 3.00
N THR A 279 6.49 19.32 2.37
CA THR A 279 5.57 18.46 3.11
C THR A 279 6.21 17.11 3.32
N ILE A 280 6.49 16.76 4.58
CA ILE A 280 7.14 15.51 4.94
C ILE A 280 6.09 14.53 5.47
N ILE A 281 6.03 13.35 4.86
CA ILE A 281 5.24 12.22 5.37
C ILE A 281 6.20 11.19 5.93
N ARG A 282 6.17 11.00 7.25
CA ARG A 282 6.92 9.95 7.95
C ARG A 282 6.00 8.77 8.17
N TYR A 283 6.35 7.62 7.63
CA TYR A 283 5.63 6.38 7.90
C TYR A 283 6.26 5.70 9.12
N GLY A 284 5.42 5.21 10.04
CA GLY A 284 5.86 4.52 11.24
C GLY A 284 6.58 3.18 10.95
N ALA A 285 6.91 2.45 12.01
CA ALA A 285 7.45 1.10 11.87
C ALA A 285 6.45 0.19 11.13
N PRO A 286 6.89 -0.57 10.11
CA PRO A 286 6.01 -1.52 9.44
C PRO A 286 5.58 -2.64 10.38
N ILE A 287 4.30 -3.00 10.31
CA ILE A 287 3.85 -4.33 10.73
C ILE A 287 3.99 -5.30 9.56
N GLU A 288 4.27 -6.57 9.86
CA GLU A 288 4.40 -7.61 8.83
C GLU A 288 3.12 -8.45 8.79
N LEU A 289 2.58 -8.65 7.58
CA LEU A 289 1.39 -9.46 7.33
C LEU A 289 1.74 -10.57 6.33
N ASP A 290 1.16 -11.75 6.49
CA ASP A 290 1.23 -12.82 5.49
C ASP A 290 0.02 -12.78 4.55
N TRP A 291 0.27 -12.60 3.25
CA TRP A 291 -0.74 -12.61 2.19
C TRP A 291 -0.62 -13.83 1.27
N SER A 292 -0.02 -14.93 1.74
CA SER A 292 0.17 -16.16 0.95
C SER A 292 -1.12 -16.94 0.69
N SER A 293 -2.17 -16.70 1.49
CA SER A 293 -3.44 -17.44 1.35
C SER A 293 -4.13 -17.21 0.00
N ALA A 294 -4.44 -18.30 -0.69
CA ALA A 294 -5.22 -18.31 -1.92
C ALA A 294 -6.73 -18.14 -1.68
N THR A 295 -7.21 -18.38 -0.46
CA THR A 295 -8.61 -18.24 -0.09
C THR A 295 -8.91 -16.84 0.44
N GLN A 296 -10.18 -16.46 0.45
CA GLN A 296 -10.59 -15.23 1.14
C GLN A 296 -10.48 -15.43 2.65
N ILE A 297 -9.87 -14.46 3.31
CA ILE A 297 -9.76 -14.41 4.77
C ILE A 297 -10.28 -13.05 5.26
N PRO A 298 -10.69 -12.94 6.54
CA PRO A 298 -10.94 -11.64 7.15
C PRO A 298 -9.69 -10.75 7.11
N THR A 299 -9.88 -9.43 7.02
CA THR A 299 -8.74 -8.50 7.17
C THR A 299 -7.97 -8.77 8.47
N PRO A 300 -6.63 -8.89 8.42
CA PRO A 300 -5.82 -9.27 9.58
C PRO A 300 -5.83 -8.23 10.70
N ILE A 301 -6.12 -6.97 10.37
CA ILE A 301 -6.25 -5.89 11.34
C ILE A 301 -7.60 -6.03 12.05
N GLU A 302 -7.55 -6.14 13.37
CA GLU A 302 -8.71 -6.17 14.26
C GLU A 302 -9.13 -4.76 14.66
N THR A 303 -8.16 -3.94 15.04
CA THR A 303 -8.39 -2.61 15.60
C THR A 303 -7.30 -1.66 15.09
N LEU A 304 -7.66 -0.41 14.81
CA LEU A 304 -6.72 0.67 14.57
C LEU A 304 -6.69 1.56 15.82
N LYS A 305 -5.56 1.53 16.55
CA LYS A 305 -5.29 2.48 17.63
C LYS A 305 -4.77 3.77 17.01
N ILE A 306 -5.61 4.79 17.03
CA ILE A 306 -5.28 6.15 16.60
C ILE A 306 -4.82 6.92 17.83
N THR A 307 -3.64 7.51 17.77
CA THR A 307 -3.15 8.41 18.82
C THR A 307 -3.10 9.82 18.27
N PHE A 308 -3.62 10.79 19.00
CA PHE A 308 -3.67 12.19 18.61
C PHE A 308 -3.09 13.06 19.73
N ASN A 309 -2.17 13.95 19.35
CA ASN A 309 -1.66 14.98 20.24
C ASN A 309 -2.47 16.26 20.03
N PRO A 310 -3.26 16.72 21.02
CA PRO A 310 -4.11 17.90 20.89
C PRO A 310 -3.33 19.21 20.81
N THR A 311 -2.08 19.23 21.27
CA THR A 311 -1.21 20.41 21.23
C THR A 311 -0.53 20.56 19.87
N THR A 312 0.05 19.49 19.33
CA THR A 312 0.76 19.52 18.04
C THR A 312 -0.13 19.21 16.84
N LEU A 313 -1.35 18.73 17.09
CA LEU A 313 -2.31 18.25 16.10
C LEU A 313 -1.78 17.07 15.25
N MET A 314 -0.73 16.40 15.72
CA MET A 314 -0.16 15.23 15.06
C MET A 314 -0.93 13.97 15.45
N GLY A 315 -1.18 13.11 14.47
CA GLY A 315 -1.81 11.81 14.68
C GLY A 315 -0.93 10.67 14.18
N SER A 316 -1.02 9.52 14.83
CA SER A 316 -0.42 8.26 14.40
C SER A 316 -1.45 7.13 14.41
N ILE A 317 -1.19 6.08 13.62
CA ILE A 317 -2.03 4.90 13.52
C ILE A 317 -1.17 3.68 13.85
N MET A 318 -1.62 2.89 14.81
CA MET A 318 -1.04 1.59 15.15
C MET A 318 -2.11 0.51 14.99
N PRO A 319 -1.93 -0.46 14.08
CA PRO A 319 -2.85 -1.58 13.95
C PRO A 319 -2.63 -2.58 15.08
N ILE A 320 -3.71 -3.22 15.49
CA ILE A 320 -3.75 -4.38 16.38
C ILE A 320 -4.30 -5.53 15.54
N LEU A 321 -3.56 -6.63 15.47
CA LEU A 321 -3.91 -7.79 14.66
C LEU A 321 -4.95 -8.67 15.36
N ARG A 322 -5.78 -9.37 14.58
CA ARG A 322 -6.72 -10.36 15.10
C ARG A 322 -5.97 -11.54 15.71
N THR A 323 -6.44 -12.00 16.86
CA THR A 323 -5.96 -13.24 17.50
C THR A 323 -6.16 -14.42 16.54
N GLY A 324 -5.10 -15.19 16.24
CA GLY A 324 -5.16 -16.38 15.38
C GLY A 324 -4.31 -16.32 14.11
N GLN A 325 -3.67 -15.19 13.80
CA GLN A 325 -2.48 -15.22 12.92
C GLN A 325 -1.28 -15.61 13.78
N PRO A 326 -0.46 -16.61 13.37
CA PRO A 326 0.71 -16.96 14.15
C PRO A 326 1.64 -15.74 14.21
N PRO A 327 1.93 -15.17 15.40
CA PRO A 327 3.12 -14.35 15.52
C PRO A 327 4.30 -15.24 15.14
N ARG A 328 5.28 -14.69 14.43
CA ARG A 328 6.54 -15.39 14.17
C ARG A 328 7.00 -16.04 15.48
N LYS A 329 7.30 -17.34 15.44
CA LYS A 329 8.25 -17.90 16.41
C LYS A 329 9.49 -17.02 16.31
N GLU A 330 9.91 -16.45 17.43
CA GLU A 330 11.23 -15.84 17.53
C GLU A 330 12.23 -16.92 17.10
N ILE A 331 13.02 -16.61 16.08
CA ILE A 331 14.24 -17.36 15.74
C ILE A 331 15.39 -16.51 16.25
#